data_AF-A0A4Q1KGZ6-F1
#
_entry.id   AF-A0A4Q1KGZ6-F1
#
_cell.length_a   1.000
_cell.length_b   1.000
_cell.length_c   1.000
_cell.angle_alpha   90.00
_cell.angle_beta   90.00
_cell.angle_gamma   90.00
#
_symmetry.space_group_name_H-M   'P 1'
#
loop_
_entity.id
_entity.type
_entity.pdbx_description
1 polymer ?
#
loop_
_entity_poly.entity_id
_entity_poly.type
_entity_poly.pdbx_seq_one_letter_code
_entity_poly.pdbx_strand_id
1 'polypeptide(L)'
;MAFINTANLGKVQDALMSRDPAACAVAIGIITNARDGLADPGMRDAANDRYGTDDIEIDDEPATSAGEGGTWVAAWVWIEDPDEEEEEGEKFPSLSLDNMSRETPWQNEE
;
A
#
# COMPACT_ATOMS: atom_id res chain seq x y z
N MET A 1 -1.37 -17.04 21.55
CA MET A 1 -1.47 -16.47 20.19
C MET A 1 -1.24 -17.58 19.18
N ALA A 2 -2.26 -17.94 18.40
CA ALA A 2 -2.15 -18.99 17.40
C ALA A 2 -2.07 -18.34 16.02
N PHE A 3 -0.87 -18.29 15.45
CA PHE A 3 -0.72 -18.05 14.01
C PHE A 3 -1.45 -19.19 13.28
N ILE A 4 -2.31 -18.87 12.32
CA ILE A 4 -2.80 -19.87 11.37
C ILE A 4 -1.66 -20.12 10.39
N ASN A 5 -0.65 -20.86 10.85
CA ASN A 5 0.36 -21.45 9.99
C ASN A 5 -0.37 -22.34 8.97
N THR A 6 0.13 -22.49 7.75
CA THR A 6 -0.50 -23.25 6.64
C THR A 6 -0.88 -24.68 7.06
N ALA A 7 -0.20 -25.23 8.07
CA ALA A 7 -0.51 -26.50 8.73
C ALA A 7 -1.87 -26.56 9.47
N ASN A 8 -2.55 -25.44 9.74
CA ASN A 8 -3.85 -25.39 10.44
C ASN A 8 -5.06 -25.34 9.49
N LEU A 9 -4.91 -24.93 8.23
CA LEU A 9 -6.01 -24.92 7.26
C LEU A 9 -6.53 -26.33 6.94
N GLY A 10 -5.63 -27.32 6.85
CA GLY A 10 -6.01 -28.72 6.68
C GLY A 10 -6.87 -29.23 7.85
N LYS A 11 -6.54 -28.84 9.09
CA LYS A 11 -7.33 -29.22 10.28
C LYS A 11 -8.71 -28.57 10.31
N VAL A 12 -8.81 -27.32 9.87
CA VAL A 12 -10.11 -26.62 9.74
C VAL A 12 -10.97 -27.28 8.66
N GLN A 13 -10.36 -27.63 7.52
CA GLN A 13 -11.03 -28.33 6.44
C GLN A 13 -11.50 -29.73 6.89
N ASP A 14 -10.64 -30.53 7.51
CA ASP A 14 -10.99 -31.86 8.02
C ASP A 14 -12.10 -31.80 9.08
N ALA A 15 -12.04 -30.79 9.96
CA ALA A 15 -13.06 -30.55 10.97
C ALA A 15 -14.42 -30.17 10.37
N LEU A 16 -14.44 -29.35 9.31
CA LEU A 16 -15.66 -29.00 8.58
C LEU A 16 -16.22 -30.20 7.79
N MET A 17 -15.35 -31.03 7.21
CA MET A 17 -15.74 -32.18 6.40
C MET A 17 -16.23 -33.36 7.23
N SER A 18 -15.77 -33.51 8.48
CA SER A 18 -16.18 -34.62 9.37
C SER A 18 -17.64 -34.52 9.83
N ARG A 19 -18.27 -33.33 9.74
CA ARG A 19 -19.61 -33.01 10.27
C ARG A 19 -19.79 -33.30 11.77
N ASP A 20 -18.71 -33.51 12.50
CA ASP A 20 -18.74 -33.64 13.95
C ASP A 20 -19.04 -32.25 14.58
N PRO A 21 -20.09 -32.11 15.40
CA PRO A 21 -20.42 -30.85 16.04
C PRO A 21 -19.27 -30.27 16.89
N ALA A 22 -18.46 -31.12 17.53
CA ALA A 22 -17.33 -30.66 18.33
C ALA A 22 -16.18 -30.15 17.45
N ALA A 23 -15.86 -30.86 16.36
CA ALA A 23 -14.90 -30.39 15.35
C ALA A 23 -15.35 -29.08 14.69
N CYS A 24 -16.64 -28.93 14.35
CA CYS A 24 -17.20 -27.68 13.85
C CYS A 24 -17.01 -26.51 14.82
N ALA A 25 -17.20 -26.72 16.13
CA ALA A 25 -16.97 -25.69 17.14
C ALA A 25 -15.49 -25.24 17.18
N VAL A 26 -14.55 -26.17 17.02
CA VAL A 26 -13.11 -25.86 16.92
C VAL A 26 -12.81 -25.07 15.64
N ALA A 27 -13.37 -25.47 14.50
CA ALA A 27 -13.21 -24.75 13.23
C ALA A 27 -13.76 -23.32 13.31
N ILE A 28 -14.94 -23.13 13.90
CA ILE A 28 -15.53 -21.80 14.16
C ILE A 28 -14.61 -20.99 15.08
N GLY A 29 -14.06 -21.59 16.14
CA GLY A 29 -13.11 -20.93 17.02
C GLY A 29 -11.84 -20.48 16.28
N ILE A 30 -11.28 -21.32 15.40
CA ILE A 30 -10.10 -20.96 14.60
C ILE A 30 -10.43 -19.83 13.62
N ILE A 31 -11.56 -19.90 12.92
CA ILE A 31 -12.00 -18.85 11.97
C ILE A 31 -12.29 -17.54 12.71
N THR A 32 -12.87 -17.61 13.90
CA THR A 32 -13.15 -16.42 14.73
C THR A 32 -11.85 -15.78 15.23
N ASN A 33 -10.88 -16.58 15.69
CA ASN A 33 -9.55 -16.05 16.03
C ASN A 33 -8.76 -15.56 14.80
N ALA A 34 -8.98 -16.15 13.62
CA ALA A 34 -8.42 -15.65 12.36
C ALA A 34 -8.94 -14.26 12.02
N ARG A 35 -10.25 -14.05 12.27
CA ARG A 35 -10.91 -12.77 12.11
C ARG A 35 -10.32 -11.71 13.04
N ASP A 36 -9.83 -12.10 14.22
CA ASP A 36 -9.11 -11.18 15.13
C ASP A 36 -7.72 -10.73 14.59
N GLY A 37 -7.27 -11.25 13.44
CA GLY A 37 -6.12 -10.75 12.69
C GLY A 37 -6.47 -9.72 11.60
N LEU A 38 -7.76 -9.53 11.29
CA LEU A 38 -8.21 -8.35 10.54
C LEU A 38 -8.17 -7.16 11.50
N ALA A 39 -7.60 -6.03 11.06
CA ALA A 39 -7.56 -4.83 11.87
C ALA A 39 -8.91 -4.56 12.55
N ASP A 40 -8.88 -4.35 13.87
CA ASP A 40 -9.97 -3.65 14.52
C ASP A 40 -10.04 -2.26 13.88
N PRO A 41 -11.14 -1.91 13.20
CA PRO A 41 -11.27 -0.61 12.55
C PRO A 41 -10.99 0.56 13.50
N GLY A 42 -11.33 0.42 14.79
CA GLY A 42 -11.06 1.45 15.79
C GLY A 42 -9.57 1.62 16.12
N MET A 43 -8.78 0.55 16.05
CA MET A 43 -7.33 0.62 16.27
C MET A 43 -6.60 1.16 15.05
N ARG A 44 -7.13 0.91 13.84
CA ARG A 44 -6.62 1.52 12.60
C ARG A 44 -6.77 3.04 12.65
N ASP A 45 -7.97 3.54 12.95
CA ASP A 45 -8.22 4.98 12.95
C ASP A 45 -7.35 5.68 14.01
N ALA A 46 -7.20 5.09 15.20
CA ALA A 46 -6.30 5.60 16.24
C ALA A 46 -4.81 5.57 15.84
N ALA A 47 -4.39 4.59 15.03
CA ALA A 47 -3.03 4.51 14.50
C ALA A 47 -2.80 5.57 13.40
N ASN A 48 -3.76 5.74 12.49
CA ASN A 48 -3.74 6.78 11.45
C ASN A 48 -3.68 8.18 12.07
N ASP A 49 -4.54 8.47 13.04
CA ASP A 49 -4.57 9.78 13.73
C ASP A 49 -3.25 10.11 14.43
N ARG A 50 -2.51 9.08 14.88
CA ARG A 50 -1.29 9.26 15.68
C ARG A 50 -0.01 9.22 14.86
N TYR A 51 0.03 8.41 13.82
CA TYR A 51 1.25 8.08 13.07
C TYR A 51 1.15 8.33 11.57
N GLY A 52 -0.07 8.58 11.04
CA GLY A 52 -0.27 8.89 9.63
C GLY A 52 0.35 10.25 9.28
N THR A 53 1.27 10.25 8.33
CA THR A 53 1.94 11.44 7.77
C THR A 53 2.14 11.25 6.28
N ASP A 54 2.60 12.27 5.56
CA ASP A 54 2.92 12.13 4.12
C ASP A 54 3.99 11.04 3.87
N ASP A 55 4.88 10.83 4.85
CA ASP A 55 5.94 9.80 4.79
C ASP A 55 5.51 8.41 5.31
N ILE A 56 4.38 8.31 6.02
CA ILE A 56 3.92 7.08 6.68
C ILE A 56 2.42 6.91 6.45
N GLU A 57 2.06 5.87 5.70
CA GLU A 57 0.68 5.53 5.41
C GLU A 57 0.28 4.23 6.13
N ILE A 58 -0.81 4.25 6.89
CA ILE A 58 -1.41 3.04 7.42
C ILE A 58 -2.46 2.55 6.41
N ASP A 59 -2.32 1.31 5.97
CA ASP A 59 -3.24 0.67 5.01
C ASP A 59 -4.71 0.76 5.49
N ASP A 60 -5.65 0.74 4.55
CA ASP A 60 -7.09 0.74 4.81
C ASP A 60 -7.54 -0.56 5.50
N GLU A 61 -6.89 -1.68 5.17
CA GLU A 61 -7.10 -2.99 5.81
C GLU A 61 -5.76 -3.51 6.38
N PRO A 62 -5.20 -2.85 7.41
CA PRO A 62 -3.84 -3.18 7.82
C PRO A 62 -3.82 -4.53 8.52
N ALA A 63 -2.77 -5.31 8.26
CA ALA A 63 -2.52 -6.48 9.09
C ALA A 63 -2.21 -6.02 10.51
N THR A 64 -2.79 -6.70 11.51
CA THR A 64 -2.52 -6.38 12.92
C THR A 64 -2.02 -7.59 13.68
N SER A 65 -1.23 -7.32 14.72
CA SER A 65 -0.74 -8.34 15.64
C SER A 65 -0.74 -7.77 17.05
N ALA A 66 -1.48 -8.40 17.96
CA ALA A 66 -1.52 -7.92 19.34
C ALA A 66 -0.14 -8.09 20.03
N GLY A 67 0.20 -7.14 20.90
CA GLY A 67 1.42 -7.08 21.69
C GLY A 67 1.12 -6.82 23.17
N GLU A 68 2.17 -6.68 23.99
CA GLU A 68 1.99 -6.38 25.40
C GLU A 68 1.57 -4.90 25.58
N GLY A 69 0.30 -4.67 25.94
CA GLY A 69 -0.24 -3.34 26.18
C GLY A 69 -0.72 -2.58 24.94
N GLY A 70 -0.79 -3.22 23.76
CA GLY A 70 -1.27 -2.60 22.53
C GLY A 70 -1.31 -3.56 21.34
N THR A 71 -1.43 -3.00 20.14
CA THR A 71 -1.48 -3.74 18.87
C THR A 71 -0.50 -3.15 17.87
N TRP A 72 0.25 -4.01 17.20
CA TRP A 72 1.07 -3.64 16.04
C TRP A 72 0.19 -3.55 14.81
N VAL A 73 0.40 -2.54 14.00
CA VAL A 73 -0.33 -2.29 12.75
C VAL A 73 0.69 -2.23 11.61
N ALA A 74 0.40 -2.90 10.49
CA ALA A 74 1.22 -2.79 9.30
C ALA A 74 1.09 -1.39 8.69
N ALA A 75 2.22 -0.81 8.28
CA ALA A 75 2.32 0.52 7.71
C ALA A 75 3.28 0.51 6.53
N TRP A 76 3.03 1.40 5.58
CA TRP A 76 3.92 1.71 4.48
C TRP A 76 4.72 2.97 4.82
N VAL A 77 6.01 2.93 4.55
CA VAL A 77 6.89 4.09 4.74
C VAL A 77 7.41 4.49 3.37
N TRP A 78 7.17 5.74 3.01
CA TRP A 78 7.73 6.33 1.80
C TRP A 78 9.22 6.63 2.01
N ILE A 79 10.04 6.23 1.05
CA ILE A 79 11.48 6.52 1.04
C ILE A 79 11.79 7.03 -0.37
N GLU A 80 12.25 8.27 -0.45
CA GLU A 80 12.66 8.88 -1.72
C GLU A 80 13.93 8.21 -2.26
N ASP A 81 14.01 8.07 -3.58
CA ASP A 81 15.22 7.62 -4.24
C ASP A 81 16.31 8.72 -4.11
N PRO A 82 17.56 8.36 -3.80
CA PRO A 82 18.62 9.34 -3.55
C PRO A 82 19.03 10.19 -4.77
N ASP A 83 18.52 9.86 -5.97
CA ASP A 83 18.94 10.45 -7.25
C ASP A 83 17.90 11.41 -7.86
N GLU A 84 16.77 11.72 -7.20
CA GLU A 84 15.76 12.68 -7.69
C GLU A 84 16.05 14.16 -7.33
N GLU A 85 17.30 14.51 -7.03
CA GLU A 85 17.71 15.92 -6.96
C GLU A 85 17.75 16.53 -8.38
N GLU A 86 16.67 17.26 -8.70
CA GLU A 86 16.65 18.41 -9.62
C GLU A 86 17.08 18.16 -11.07
N GLU A 87 16.17 17.66 -11.92
CA GLU A 87 16.07 18.24 -13.27
C GLU A 87 15.45 19.64 -13.14
N GLU A 88 16.27 20.60 -12.70
CA GLU A 88 16.03 22.03 -12.88
C GLU A 88 15.59 22.23 -14.33
N GLY A 89 14.36 22.71 -14.51
CA GLY A 89 13.72 22.83 -15.80
C GLY A 89 14.70 23.35 -16.86
N GLU A 90 14.91 22.54 -17.89
CA GLU A 90 15.49 22.98 -19.14
C GLU A 90 14.69 24.22 -19.58
N LYS A 91 15.27 25.38 -19.30
CA LYS A 91 14.80 26.67 -19.75
C LYS A 91 14.96 26.63 -21.26
N PHE A 92 13.95 26.10 -21.95
CA PHE A 92 13.89 26.13 -23.41
C PHE A 92 14.23 27.57 -23.80
N PRO A 93 15.33 27.82 -24.54
CA PRO A 93 15.61 29.15 -25.01
C PRO A 93 14.37 29.55 -25.82
N SER A 94 13.68 30.58 -25.36
CA SER A 94 12.55 31.16 -26.07
C SER A 94 13.03 31.45 -27.48
N LEU A 95 12.64 30.61 -28.44
CA LEU A 95 12.86 30.88 -29.85
C LEU A 95 12.03 32.14 -30.15
N SER A 96 12.69 33.31 -30.09
CA SER A 96 12.05 34.54 -30.49
C SER A 96 11.71 34.40 -31.97
N LEU A 97 10.42 34.49 -32.28
CA LEU A 97 9.87 34.50 -33.64
C LEU A 97 10.40 35.68 -34.48
N ASP A 98 11.12 36.61 -33.86
CA ASP A 98 11.72 37.78 -34.50
C ASP A 98 12.89 37.46 -35.47
N ASN A 99 13.41 36.23 -35.46
CA ASN A 99 14.58 35.88 -36.28
C ASN A 99 14.29 35.14 -37.60
N MET A 100 13.02 34.98 -38.01
CA MET A 100 12.66 34.43 -39.33
C MET A 100 12.33 35.49 -40.40
N SER A 101 12.85 36.71 -40.25
CA SER A 101 12.76 37.75 -41.27
C SER A 101 14.13 38.04 -41.88
N ARG A 102 14.62 37.12 -42.73
CA ARG A 102 15.70 37.36 -43.69
C ARG A 102 15.49 36.52 -44.95
N GLU A 103 14.84 37.17 -45.91
CA GLU A 103 15.20 37.24 -47.33
C GLU A 103 15.79 35.97 -47.99
N THR A 104 15.07 35.43 -48.96
CA THR A 104 15.69 34.90 -50.19
C THR A 104 15.08 35.60 -51.41
N PRO A 105 15.80 36.55 -52.03
CA PRO A 105 15.34 37.29 -53.19
C PRO A 105 16.05 36.81 -54.46
N TRP A 106 15.53 35.85 -55.21
CA TRP A 106 15.98 35.56 -56.59
C TRP A 106 14.77 34.97 -57.36
N GLN A 107 14.00 35.79 -58.09
CA GLN A 107 14.20 36.13 -59.52
C GLN A 107 14.27 34.86 -60.38
N ASN A 108 13.17 34.48 -61.04
CA ASN A 108 12.79 34.83 -62.43
C ASN A 108 13.92 34.59 -63.44
N GLU A 109 13.68 33.66 -64.37
CA GLU A 109 14.02 33.67 -65.81
C GLU A 109 13.57 32.29 -66.37
N GLU A 110 12.40 32.26 -67.03
CA GLU A 110 12.19 32.17 -68.50
C GLU A 110 12.14 30.73 -69.04
#